data_AF-A0A9D8M6Z6-F1
#
_entry.id   AF-A0A9D8M6Z6-F1
#
_cell.length_a   1.000
_cell.length_b   1.000
_cell.length_c   1.000
_cell.angle_alpha   90.00
_cell.angle_beta   90.00
_cell.angle_gamma   90.00
#
_symmetry.space_group_name_H-M   'P 1'
#
loop_
_entity.id
_entity.type
_entity.pdbx_description
1 polymer ?
#
loop_
_entity_poly.entity_id
_entity_poly.type
_entity_poly.pdbx_seq_one_letter_code
_entity_poly.pdbx_strand_id
1 'polypeptide(L)'
;RAVSTAGLASLVRAGTLSPEAAALLWEGAAAGCSLVVMAMPRLAGKTTLLEATVASGGHARHEFYGSGREVDALRASPERGHLVVAEVSPGFMPGYLWGEPVRRAFALARDGFALAATLHAPGVEECFEILCGYNRVPDEDAATVSLAVHLHVQRGADPWSPRRVVDAIHEVEGVDAGRPRTRLLHRWDRSADRFELVDLPRGFGSRGSLEARTATLSGR
;
A
#
# COMPACT_ATOMS: atom_id res chain seq x y z
N ARG A 1 9.15 -4.63 17.63
CA ARG A 1 7.73 -4.66 18.06
C ARG A 1 7.11 -6.00 17.62
N ALA A 2 6.03 -6.49 18.24
CA ALA A 2 5.44 -7.77 17.84
C ALA A 2 4.69 -7.65 16.50
N VAL A 3 4.94 -8.58 15.58
CA VAL A 3 4.20 -8.74 14.32
C VAL A 3 2.74 -9.06 14.63
N SER A 4 1.80 -8.35 14.00
CA SER A 4 0.36 -8.61 14.13
C SER A 4 -0.28 -8.89 12.76
N THR A 5 -0.74 -10.12 12.57
CA THR A 5 -1.45 -10.55 11.34
C THR A 5 -2.97 -10.56 11.51
N ALA A 6 -3.48 -10.23 12.69
CA ALA A 6 -4.91 -10.29 13.01
C ALA A 6 -5.77 -9.41 12.08
N GLY A 7 -5.23 -8.25 11.66
CA GLY A 7 -5.88 -7.37 10.69
C GLY A 7 -6.04 -8.03 9.32
N LEU A 8 -4.95 -8.55 8.74
CA LEU A 8 -4.98 -9.24 7.46
C LEU A 8 -5.86 -10.49 7.51
N ALA A 9 -5.75 -11.31 8.55
CA ALA A 9 -6.61 -12.48 8.74
C ALA A 9 -8.09 -12.12 8.83
N SER A 10 -8.43 -10.97 9.43
CA SER A 10 -9.82 -10.49 9.49
C SER A 10 -10.32 -10.03 8.12
N LEU A 11 -9.46 -9.39 7.32
CA LEU A 11 -9.80 -9.00 5.95
C LEU A 11 -9.96 -10.21 5.01
N VAL A 12 -9.19 -11.27 5.22
CA VAL A 12 -9.36 -12.57 4.54
C VAL A 12 -10.72 -13.18 4.91
N ARG A 13 -11.06 -13.27 6.21
CA ARG A 13 -12.36 -13.77 6.67
C ARG A 13 -13.55 -12.95 6.14
N ALA A 14 -13.37 -11.65 5.97
CA ALA A 14 -14.38 -10.76 5.38
C ALA A 14 -14.50 -10.88 3.85
N GLY A 15 -13.67 -11.71 3.20
CA GLY A 15 -13.64 -11.85 1.75
C GLY A 15 -13.14 -10.60 1.02
N THR A 16 -12.43 -9.71 1.73
CA THR A 16 -11.81 -8.52 1.14
C THR A 16 -10.54 -8.87 0.38
N LEU A 17 -9.80 -9.87 0.86
CA LEU A 17 -8.55 -10.38 0.29
C LEU A 17 -8.65 -11.90 0.18
N SER A 18 -7.94 -12.50 -0.78
CA SER A 18 -7.57 -13.92 -0.66
C SER A 18 -6.41 -14.08 0.34
N PRO A 19 -6.18 -15.30 0.87
CA PRO A 19 -4.99 -15.59 1.66
C PRO A 19 -3.68 -15.27 0.93
N GLU A 20 -3.61 -15.52 -0.38
CA GLU A 20 -2.45 -15.23 -1.22
C GLU A 20 -2.21 -13.71 -1.35
N ALA A 21 -3.27 -12.93 -1.58
CA ALA A 21 -3.18 -11.47 -1.60
C ALA A 21 -2.71 -10.91 -0.26
N ALA A 22 -3.27 -11.41 0.85
CA ALA A 22 -2.83 -11.03 2.19
C ALA A 22 -1.38 -11.44 2.47
N ALA A 23 -0.92 -12.59 1.96
CA ALA A 23 0.46 -13.03 2.07
C ALA A 23 1.42 -12.13 1.28
N LEU A 24 1.05 -11.64 0.08
CA LEU A 24 1.83 -10.66 -0.68
C LEU A 24 2.02 -9.35 0.12
N LEU A 25 0.94 -8.84 0.71
CA LEU A 25 1.01 -7.63 1.54
C LEU A 25 1.87 -7.84 2.78
N TRP A 26 1.76 -9.01 3.42
CA TRP A 26 2.59 -9.35 4.56
C TRP A 26 4.07 -9.47 4.18
N GLU A 27 4.40 -10.11 3.06
CA GLU A 27 5.77 -10.19 2.54
C GLU A 27 6.35 -8.80 2.28
N GLY A 28 5.64 -7.95 1.54
CA GLY A 28 6.07 -6.59 1.25
C GLY A 28 6.30 -5.76 2.52
N ALA A 29 5.36 -5.80 3.45
CA ALA A 29 5.50 -5.11 4.74
C ALA A 29 6.69 -5.64 5.54
N ALA A 30 6.90 -6.96 5.61
CA ALA A 30 8.04 -7.54 6.32
C ALA A 30 9.38 -7.23 5.66
N ALA A 31 9.41 -7.06 4.33
CA ALA A 31 10.58 -6.61 3.60
C ALA A 31 10.84 -5.09 3.71
N GLY A 32 9.94 -4.32 4.36
CA GLY A 32 10.07 -2.86 4.45
C GLY A 32 9.83 -2.17 3.11
N CYS A 33 8.97 -2.74 2.26
CA CYS A 33 8.60 -2.14 0.98
C CYS A 33 7.72 -0.90 1.18
N SER A 34 7.94 0.13 0.37
CA SER A 34 6.97 1.21 0.25
C SER A 34 5.72 0.72 -0.49
N LEU A 35 4.54 1.11 -0.01
CA LEU A 35 3.26 0.77 -0.60
C LEU A 35 2.27 1.94 -0.65
N VAL A 36 1.41 1.92 -1.66
CA VAL A 36 0.26 2.81 -1.79
C VAL A 36 -1.04 2.02 -1.87
N VAL A 37 -2.04 2.44 -1.11
CA VAL A 37 -3.40 1.88 -1.14
C VAL A 37 -4.35 2.87 -1.78
N MET A 38 -4.96 2.46 -2.89
CA MET A 38 -5.76 3.30 -3.76
C MET A 38 -7.21 2.84 -3.76
N ALA A 39 -8.15 3.78 -3.76
CA ALA A 39 -9.55 3.53 -4.08
C ALA A 39 -10.22 4.84 -4.50
N MET A 40 -11.15 4.79 -5.45
CA MET A 40 -11.95 5.98 -5.80
C MET A 40 -12.81 6.49 -4.63
N PRO A 41 -13.66 5.67 -3.97
CA PRO A 41 -14.57 6.20 -2.96
C PRO A 41 -13.88 6.56 -1.65
N ARG A 42 -14.39 7.60 -0.98
CA ARG A 42 -14.14 7.79 0.47
C ARG A 42 -14.77 6.63 1.24
N LEU A 43 -14.21 6.31 2.41
CA LEU A 43 -14.67 5.21 3.27
C LEU A 43 -14.59 3.80 2.62
N ALA A 44 -13.79 3.67 1.56
CA ALA A 44 -13.53 2.38 0.92
C ALA A 44 -12.84 1.37 1.84
N GLY A 45 -12.13 1.83 2.88
CA GLY A 45 -11.34 0.98 3.77
C GLY A 45 -9.83 1.03 3.50
N LYS A 46 -9.34 2.01 2.71
CA LYS A 46 -7.92 2.18 2.38
C LYS A 46 -7.02 2.17 3.63
N THR A 47 -7.35 3.00 4.61
CA THR A 47 -6.61 3.11 5.86
C THR A 47 -6.64 1.80 6.66
N THR A 48 -7.79 1.12 6.73
CA THR A 48 -7.91 -0.18 7.40
C THR A 48 -6.97 -1.22 6.77
N LEU A 49 -6.91 -1.27 5.44
CA LEU A 49 -6.02 -2.17 4.71
C LEU A 49 -4.55 -1.80 4.90
N LEU A 50 -4.22 -0.50 4.84
CA LEU A 50 -2.86 0.00 5.07
C LEU A 50 -2.35 -0.37 6.47
N GLU A 51 -3.14 -0.10 7.51
CA GLU A 51 -2.77 -0.39 8.90
C GLU A 51 -2.61 -1.89 9.14
N ALA A 52 -3.52 -2.72 8.62
CA ALA A 52 -3.40 -4.17 8.71
C ALA A 52 -2.12 -4.68 8.03
N THR A 53 -1.74 -4.09 6.91
CA THR A 53 -0.52 -4.43 6.16
C THR A 53 0.72 -4.02 6.94
N VAL A 54 0.85 -2.75 7.34
CA VAL A 54 2.01 -2.22 8.08
C VAL A 54 2.23 -2.98 9.40
N ALA A 55 1.15 -3.27 10.14
CA ALA A 55 1.23 -4.00 11.42
C ALA A 55 1.76 -5.43 11.27
N SER A 56 1.57 -6.04 10.09
CA SER A 56 2.07 -7.39 9.80
C SER A 56 3.58 -7.43 9.54
N GLY A 57 4.19 -6.31 9.17
CA GLY A 57 5.61 -6.25 8.82
C GLY A 57 6.56 -6.26 10.02
N GLY A 58 6.09 -5.88 11.21
CA GLY A 58 6.92 -5.87 12.44
C GLY A 58 7.91 -4.70 12.56
N HIS A 59 7.97 -3.81 11.57
CA HIS A 59 8.81 -2.62 11.57
C HIS A 59 8.26 -1.50 12.47
N ALA A 60 9.11 -0.52 12.79
CA ALA A 60 8.66 0.71 13.44
C ALA A 60 7.65 1.45 12.54
N ARG A 61 6.83 2.29 13.17
CA ARG A 61 5.78 3.07 12.50
C ARG A 61 5.92 4.53 12.90
N HIS A 62 6.05 5.39 11.91
CA HIS A 62 6.19 6.82 12.06
C HIS A 62 5.05 7.51 11.34
N GLU A 63 4.13 8.15 12.08
CA GLU A 63 3.19 9.07 11.44
C GLU A 63 3.97 10.23 10.83
N PHE A 64 3.56 10.69 9.65
CA PHE A 64 4.20 11.81 8.99
C PHE A 64 3.20 12.91 8.65
N TYR A 65 3.52 14.12 9.10
CA TYR A 65 2.70 15.32 8.92
C TYR A 65 3.33 16.34 7.97
N GLY A 66 4.54 16.10 7.46
CA GLY A 66 5.09 16.83 6.31
C GLY A 66 6.00 18.02 6.64
N SER A 67 6.29 18.27 7.92
CA SER A 67 7.09 19.44 8.32
C SER A 67 8.59 19.22 8.12
N GLY A 68 9.36 20.28 7.84
CA GLY A 68 10.82 20.17 7.70
C GLY A 68 11.50 19.69 8.99
N ARG A 69 11.02 20.17 10.15
CA ARG A 69 11.49 19.72 11.46
C ARG A 69 11.30 18.22 11.69
N GLU A 70 10.19 17.67 11.21
CA GLU A 70 9.92 16.24 11.29
C GLU A 70 10.86 15.43 10.40
N VAL A 71 11.17 15.93 9.19
CA VAL A 71 12.18 15.33 8.31
C VAL A 71 13.55 15.28 9.00
N ASP A 72 13.99 16.39 9.59
CA ASP A 72 15.28 16.46 10.29
C ASP A 72 15.33 15.48 11.48
N ALA A 73 14.24 15.40 12.25
CA ALA A 73 14.12 14.49 13.38
C ALA A 73 14.17 13.01 12.94
N LEU A 74 13.48 12.66 11.85
CA LEU A 74 13.47 11.30 11.31
C LEU A 74 14.83 10.90 10.73
N ARG A 75 15.54 11.82 10.06
CA ARG A 75 16.91 11.57 9.57
C ARG A 75 17.91 11.35 10.69
N ALA A 76 17.76 12.07 11.79
CA ALA A 76 18.60 11.91 12.98
C ALA A 76 18.26 10.64 13.79
N SER A 77 17.06 10.08 13.64
CA SER A 77 16.68 8.83 14.29
C SER A 77 17.48 7.65 13.71
N PRO A 78 18.00 6.72 14.53
CA PRO A 78 18.56 5.47 14.04
C PRO A 78 17.47 4.44 13.68
N GLU A 79 16.25 4.59 14.20
CA GLU A 79 15.14 3.68 13.93
C GLU A 79 14.49 4.02 12.58
N ARG A 80 14.52 3.06 11.64
CA ARG A 80 13.79 3.10 10.38
C ARG A 80 12.50 2.28 10.49
N GLY A 81 11.59 2.46 9.56
CA GLY A 81 10.36 1.70 9.48
C GLY A 81 9.39 2.30 8.47
N HIS A 82 8.10 2.03 8.66
CA HIS A 82 7.07 2.58 7.80
C HIS A 82 6.78 4.04 8.15
N LEU A 83 6.93 4.91 7.17
CA LEU A 83 6.50 6.30 7.20
C LEU A 83 5.05 6.36 6.71
N VAL A 84 4.11 6.52 7.64
CA VAL A 84 2.67 6.48 7.36
C VAL A 84 2.18 7.88 7.02
N VAL A 85 1.69 8.02 5.78
CA VAL A 85 1.00 9.20 5.28
C VAL A 85 -0.48 8.88 5.22
N ALA A 86 -1.30 9.60 5.99
CA ALA A 86 -2.72 9.27 6.12
C ALA A 86 -3.44 9.29 4.76
N GLU A 87 -3.22 10.34 3.96
CA GLU A 87 -3.69 10.40 2.58
C GLU A 87 -2.85 11.39 1.74
N VAL A 88 -2.57 11.06 0.47
CA VAL A 88 -2.07 12.03 -0.52
C VAL A 88 -3.27 12.68 -1.19
N SER A 89 -3.59 13.90 -0.78
CA SER A 89 -4.81 14.61 -1.16
C SER A 89 -4.69 16.09 -0.77
N PRO A 90 -5.28 17.04 -1.55
CA PRO A 90 -5.28 18.45 -1.20
C PRO A 90 -6.24 18.79 -0.04
N GLY A 91 -6.79 17.79 0.66
CA GLY A 91 -7.69 18.00 1.80
C GLY A 91 -6.98 18.56 3.05
N PHE A 92 -7.78 19.09 3.98
CA PHE A 92 -7.30 19.80 5.17
C PHE A 92 -7.30 18.95 6.46
N MET A 93 -7.29 17.63 6.32
CA MET A 93 -7.28 16.72 7.48
C MET A 93 -5.84 16.50 7.97
N PRO A 94 -5.62 16.26 9.28
CA PRO A 94 -4.28 15.91 9.78
C PRO A 94 -3.69 14.71 9.04
N GLY A 95 -2.42 14.83 8.63
CA GLY A 95 -1.70 13.79 7.88
C GLY A 95 -2.06 13.72 6.38
N TYR A 96 -2.94 14.61 5.88
CA TYR A 96 -3.18 14.75 4.45
C TYR A 96 -2.11 15.63 3.84
N LEU A 97 -1.41 15.11 2.84
CA LEU A 97 -0.25 15.76 2.26
C LEU A 97 -0.49 16.10 0.79
N TRP A 98 -0.03 17.27 0.38
CA TRP A 98 -0.04 17.73 -1.01
C TRP A 98 1.14 18.63 -1.33
N GLY A 99 1.72 18.51 -2.51
CA GLY A 99 2.87 19.26 -2.99
C GLY A 99 4.16 18.91 -2.25
N GLU A 100 4.81 19.91 -1.67
CA GLU A 100 6.13 19.77 -1.06
C GLU A 100 6.21 18.73 0.08
N PRO A 101 5.26 18.66 1.02
CA PRO A 101 5.20 17.59 2.00
C PRO A 101 5.24 16.17 1.43
N VAL A 102 4.59 15.92 0.29
CA VAL A 102 4.63 14.61 -0.38
C VAL A 102 6.05 14.31 -0.85
N ARG A 103 6.69 15.27 -1.52
CA ARG A 103 8.09 15.13 -1.97
C ARG A 103 9.05 14.87 -0.79
N ARG A 104 8.81 15.48 0.38
CA ARG A 104 9.59 15.20 1.59
C ARG A 104 9.42 13.77 2.09
N ALA A 105 8.20 13.23 2.06
CA ALA A 105 7.94 11.83 2.44
C ALA A 105 8.70 10.85 1.53
N PHE A 106 8.71 11.15 0.23
CA PHE A 106 9.43 10.38 -0.78
C PHE A 106 10.96 10.50 -0.66
N ALA A 107 11.48 11.67 -0.33
CA ALA A 107 12.90 11.84 0.00
C ALA A 107 13.31 10.99 1.21
N LEU A 108 12.46 10.93 2.25
CA LEU A 108 12.70 10.02 3.38
C LEU A 108 12.65 8.54 2.97
N ALA A 109 11.80 8.18 2.00
CA ALA A 109 11.77 6.82 1.48
C ALA A 109 13.11 6.43 0.83
N ARG A 110 13.73 7.35 0.08
CA ARG A 110 15.11 7.17 -0.43
C ARG A 110 16.17 7.07 0.67
N ASP A 111 15.94 7.73 1.81
CA ASP A 111 16.82 7.67 2.98
C ASP A 111 16.60 6.38 3.83
N GLY A 112 15.84 5.41 3.31
CA GLY A 112 15.67 4.08 3.88
C GLY A 112 14.41 3.89 4.72
N PHE A 113 13.45 4.83 4.68
CA PHE A 113 12.11 4.59 5.22
C PHE A 113 11.23 3.85 4.20
N ALA A 114 10.21 3.14 4.68
CA ALA A 114 9.20 2.51 3.83
C ALA A 114 7.95 3.41 3.79
N LEU A 115 7.65 4.06 2.68
CA LEU A 115 6.44 4.89 2.58
C LEU A 115 5.19 4.02 2.62
N ALA A 116 4.21 4.35 3.46
CA ALA A 116 2.90 3.72 3.49
C ALA A 116 1.84 4.81 3.37
N ALA A 117 1.20 4.91 2.20
CA ALA A 117 0.25 6.00 1.94
C ALA A 117 -1.10 5.49 1.40
N THR A 118 -2.15 6.27 1.62
CA THR A 118 -3.42 6.10 0.90
C THR A 118 -3.66 7.24 -0.09
N LEU A 119 -4.40 6.99 -1.16
CA LEU A 119 -4.80 8.05 -2.10
C LEU A 119 -6.07 7.67 -2.88
N HIS A 120 -6.69 8.68 -3.50
CA HIS A 120 -7.88 8.53 -4.33
C HIS A 120 -7.51 8.38 -5.81
N ALA A 121 -7.39 7.14 -6.28
CA ALA A 121 -7.16 6.82 -7.69
C ALA A 121 -7.98 5.61 -8.13
N PRO A 122 -8.41 5.55 -9.41
CA PRO A 122 -9.08 4.40 -10.01
C PRO A 122 -8.12 3.27 -10.42
N GLY A 123 -6.82 3.54 -10.46
CA GLY A 123 -5.80 2.65 -11.00
C GLY A 123 -4.39 3.11 -10.65
N VAL A 124 -3.41 2.32 -11.08
CA VAL A 124 -1.99 2.59 -10.80
C VAL A 124 -1.48 3.74 -11.64
N GLU A 125 -1.95 3.89 -12.87
CA GLU A 125 -1.59 4.99 -13.77
C GLU A 125 -1.98 6.34 -13.18
N GLU A 126 -3.23 6.51 -12.76
CA GLU A 126 -3.70 7.75 -12.15
C GLU A 126 -3.07 8.01 -10.77
N CYS A 127 -2.71 6.96 -10.04
CA CYS A 127 -1.94 7.11 -8.81
C CYS A 127 -0.60 7.79 -9.08
N PHE A 128 0.15 7.33 -10.08
CA PHE A 128 1.42 7.94 -10.41
C PHE A 128 1.26 9.30 -11.11
N GLU A 129 0.16 9.57 -11.79
CA GLU A 129 -0.17 10.92 -12.23
C GLU A 129 -0.37 11.87 -11.01
N ILE A 130 -1.07 11.42 -9.96
CA ILE A 130 -1.19 12.17 -8.69
C ILE A 130 0.19 12.43 -8.07
N LEU A 131 1.03 11.41 -7.97
CA LEU A 131 2.35 11.54 -7.34
C LEU A 131 3.31 12.39 -8.17
N CYS A 132 3.47 12.08 -9.46
CA CYS A 132 4.50 12.67 -10.32
C CYS A 132 3.98 13.92 -11.05
N GLY A 133 2.78 13.84 -11.64
CA GLY A 133 2.17 14.94 -12.39
C GLY A 133 1.76 16.11 -11.49
N TYR A 134 0.97 15.82 -10.45
CA TYR A 134 0.44 16.87 -9.56
C TYR A 134 1.39 17.21 -8.41
N ASN A 135 1.93 16.21 -7.70
CA ASN A 135 2.80 16.44 -6.55
C ASN A 135 4.27 16.64 -6.92
N ARG A 136 4.62 16.47 -8.20
CA ARG A 136 5.99 16.68 -8.73
C ARG A 136 7.03 15.80 -8.03
N VAL A 137 6.64 14.62 -7.56
CA VAL A 137 7.58 13.61 -7.08
C VAL A 137 8.44 13.17 -8.28
N PRO A 138 9.78 13.27 -8.22
CA PRO A 138 10.66 12.79 -9.29
C PRO A 138 10.52 11.28 -9.51
N ASP A 139 10.77 10.81 -10.74
CA ASP A 139 10.65 9.38 -11.07
C ASP A 139 11.53 8.49 -10.18
N GLU A 140 12.77 8.92 -9.87
CA GLU A 140 13.69 8.21 -8.99
C GLU A 140 13.15 8.03 -7.56
N ASP A 141 12.39 9.01 -7.07
CA ASP A 141 11.74 8.97 -5.77
C ASP A 141 10.48 8.10 -5.85
N ALA A 142 9.65 8.32 -6.87
CA ALA A 142 8.41 7.56 -7.08
C ALA A 142 8.68 6.06 -7.27
N ALA A 143 9.81 5.69 -7.88
CA ALA A 143 10.27 4.30 -8.04
C ALA A 143 10.60 3.59 -6.72
N THR A 144 10.62 4.31 -5.58
CA THR A 144 10.71 3.66 -4.26
C THR A 144 9.44 2.93 -3.85
N VAL A 145 8.28 3.26 -4.45
CA VAL A 145 7.04 2.49 -4.27
C VAL A 145 7.28 1.11 -4.87
N SER A 146 7.12 0.05 -4.08
CA SER A 146 7.24 -1.33 -4.55
C SER A 146 5.87 -1.98 -4.78
N LEU A 147 4.85 -1.54 -4.05
CA LEU A 147 3.50 -2.11 -4.10
C LEU A 147 2.43 -1.04 -4.32
N ALA A 148 1.60 -1.25 -5.33
CA ALA A 148 0.39 -0.46 -5.57
C ALA A 148 -0.85 -1.36 -5.45
N VAL A 149 -1.68 -1.08 -4.45
CA VAL A 149 -2.82 -1.92 -4.06
C VAL A 149 -4.11 -1.17 -4.36
N HIS A 150 -4.96 -1.72 -5.22
CA HIS A 150 -6.26 -1.13 -5.53
C HIS A 150 -7.38 -1.85 -4.76
N LEU A 151 -8.20 -1.06 -4.09
CA LEU A 151 -9.35 -1.50 -3.32
C LEU A 151 -10.62 -1.05 -4.00
N HIS A 152 -11.41 -2.01 -4.46
CA HIS A 152 -12.70 -1.81 -5.07
C HIS A 152 -13.82 -1.88 -4.04
N VAL A 153 -14.81 -0.99 -4.19
CA VAL A 153 -16.05 -1.02 -3.41
C VAL A 153 -17.18 -1.41 -4.34
N GLN A 154 -17.64 -2.65 -4.20
CA GLN A 154 -18.80 -3.18 -4.91
C GLN A 154 -20.06 -2.84 -4.12
N ARG A 155 -20.94 -2.04 -4.71
CA ARG A 155 -22.27 -1.77 -4.16
C ARG A 155 -23.21 -2.92 -4.55
N GLY A 156 -23.77 -3.59 -3.56
CA GLY A 156 -24.80 -4.61 -3.75
C GLY A 156 -26.20 -4.01 -3.76
N ALA A 157 -27.21 -4.88 -3.63
CA ALA A 157 -28.61 -4.46 -3.48
C ALA A 157 -28.85 -3.67 -2.18
N ASP A 158 -28.08 -3.96 -1.12
CA ASP A 158 -28.05 -3.16 0.10
C ASP A 158 -26.96 -2.08 0.00
N PRO A 159 -27.34 -0.79 -0.11
CA PRO A 159 -26.39 0.31 -0.18
C PRO A 159 -25.63 0.56 1.13
N TRP A 160 -26.11 0.01 2.26
CA TRP A 160 -25.50 0.18 3.58
C TRP A 160 -24.45 -0.88 3.89
N SER A 161 -24.39 -1.95 3.11
CA SER A 161 -23.43 -3.05 3.27
C SER A 161 -22.60 -3.26 2.00
N PRO A 162 -21.78 -2.27 1.59
CA PRO A 162 -20.94 -2.44 0.42
C PRO A 162 -19.85 -3.49 0.66
N ARG A 163 -19.64 -4.37 -0.32
CA ARG A 163 -18.53 -5.31 -0.30
C ARG A 163 -17.26 -4.58 -0.73
N ARG A 164 -16.17 -4.82 0.00
CA ARG A 164 -14.83 -4.28 -0.28
C ARG A 164 -13.96 -5.41 -0.76
N VAL A 165 -13.22 -5.20 -1.85
CA VAL A 165 -12.40 -6.25 -2.47
C VAL A 165 -11.11 -5.63 -2.97
N VAL A 166 -9.95 -6.18 -2.60
CA VAL A 166 -8.70 -5.84 -3.27
C VAL A 166 -8.71 -6.51 -4.63
N ASP A 167 -8.94 -5.70 -5.66
CA ASP A 167 -9.14 -6.21 -7.01
C ASP A 167 -7.86 -6.24 -7.83
N ALA A 168 -6.81 -5.53 -7.41
CA ALA A 168 -5.49 -5.62 -8.00
C ALA A 168 -4.36 -5.31 -6.99
N ILE A 169 -3.28 -6.08 -7.08
CA ILE A 169 -1.99 -5.76 -6.45
C ILE A 169 -0.94 -5.75 -7.54
N HIS A 170 -0.22 -4.64 -7.67
CA HIS A 170 0.87 -4.49 -8.62
C HIS A 170 2.19 -4.36 -7.88
N GLU A 171 3.22 -5.04 -8.39
CA GLU A 171 4.61 -4.69 -8.13
C GLU A 171 5.00 -3.56 -9.08
N VAL A 172 5.59 -2.49 -8.54
CA VAL A 172 6.13 -1.39 -9.34
C VAL A 172 7.61 -1.68 -9.59
N GLU A 173 8.00 -1.78 -10.86
CA GLU A 173 9.37 -2.14 -11.29
C GLU A 173 10.21 -0.91 -11.65
N GLY A 174 9.58 0.25 -11.71
CA GLY A 174 10.21 1.53 -11.99
C GLY A 174 9.20 2.56 -12.48
N VAL A 175 9.66 3.79 -12.63
CA VAL A 175 8.89 4.93 -13.12
C VAL A 175 9.70 5.64 -14.18
N ASP A 176 9.06 6.01 -15.28
CA ASP A 176 9.67 6.75 -16.38
C ASP A 176 8.68 7.80 -16.91
N ALA A 177 9.10 9.06 -16.94
CA ALA A 177 8.28 10.21 -17.28
C ALA A 177 6.94 10.24 -16.52
N GLY A 178 6.98 9.97 -15.21
CA GLY A 178 5.81 9.90 -14.34
C GLY A 178 4.91 8.69 -14.56
N ARG A 179 5.27 7.75 -15.44
CA ARG A 179 4.49 6.55 -15.74
C ARG A 179 5.11 5.33 -15.06
N PRO A 180 4.32 4.54 -14.30
CA PRO A 180 4.83 3.35 -13.64
C PRO A 180 4.93 2.20 -14.65
N ARG A 181 6.02 1.43 -14.58
CA ARG A 181 6.08 0.08 -15.15
C ARG A 181 5.75 -0.90 -14.05
N THR A 182 4.77 -1.76 -14.28
CA THR A 182 4.23 -2.63 -13.24
C THR A 182 4.08 -4.07 -13.70
N ARG A 183 4.10 -4.97 -12.71
CA ARG A 183 3.70 -6.38 -12.84
C ARG A 183 2.45 -6.61 -12.01
N LEU A 184 1.42 -7.19 -12.61
CA LEU A 184 0.24 -7.64 -11.88
C LEU A 184 0.57 -8.92 -11.09
N LEU A 185 0.50 -8.84 -9.76
CA LEU A 185 0.74 -9.98 -8.88
C LEU A 185 -0.54 -10.72 -8.54
N HIS A 186 -1.62 -9.98 -8.31
CA HIS A 186 -2.91 -10.55 -7.92
C HIS A 186 -4.05 -9.72 -8.50
N ARG A 187 -5.15 -10.39 -8.85
CA ARG A 187 -6.39 -9.75 -9.29
C ARG A 187 -7.64 -10.42 -8.74
N TRP A 188 -8.75 -9.67 -8.74
CA TRP A 188 -10.09 -10.23 -8.59
C TRP A 188 -10.79 -10.23 -9.95
N ASP A 189 -11.12 -11.42 -10.45
CA ASP A 189 -12.00 -11.58 -11.60
C ASP A 189 -13.44 -11.29 -11.18
N ARG A 190 -13.93 -10.10 -11.55
CA ARG A 190 -15.28 -9.64 -11.21
C ARG A 190 -16.38 -10.51 -11.81
N SER A 191 -16.13 -11.13 -12.96
CA SER A 191 -17.13 -11.93 -13.67
C SER A 191 -17.33 -13.31 -13.03
N ALA A 192 -16.23 -13.89 -12.53
CA ALA A 192 -16.23 -15.19 -11.86
C ALA A 192 -16.30 -15.08 -10.32
N ASP A 193 -16.29 -13.85 -9.78
CA ASP A 193 -16.16 -13.53 -8.36
C ASP A 193 -15.05 -14.33 -7.66
N ARG A 194 -13.86 -14.36 -8.27
CA ARG A 194 -12.73 -15.17 -7.81
C ARG A 194 -11.44 -14.38 -7.76
N PHE A 195 -10.65 -14.62 -6.72
CA PHE A 195 -9.29 -14.12 -6.60
C PHE A 195 -8.29 -14.99 -7.36
N GLU A 196 -7.31 -14.37 -7.99
CA GLU A 196 -6.29 -15.02 -8.78
C GLU A 196 -4.92 -14.45 -8.43
N LEU A 197 -4.00 -15.31 -7.98
CA LEU A 197 -2.58 -14.99 -7.97
C LEU A 197 -2.08 -15.13 -9.41
N VAL A 198 -1.64 -14.02 -9.99
CA VAL A 198 -1.24 -13.91 -11.40
C VAL A 198 0.25 -14.15 -11.58
N ASP A 199 1.07 -13.61 -10.68
CA ASP A 199 2.53 -13.72 -10.72
C ASP A 199 3.11 -13.64 -9.30
N LEU A 200 4.42 -13.87 -9.17
CA LEU A 200 5.17 -13.73 -7.93
C LEU A 200 5.98 -12.43 -7.93
N PRO A 201 6.17 -11.81 -6.75
CA PRO A 201 7.03 -10.64 -6.63
C PRO A 201 8.48 -10.98 -6.96
N ARG A 202 9.22 -10.03 -7.53
CA ARG A 202 10.65 -10.18 -7.83
C ARG A 202 11.54 -9.43 -6.86
N GLY A 203 11.05 -8.31 -6.31
CA GLY A 203 11.80 -7.43 -5.41
C GLY A 203 11.70 -7.81 -3.93
N PHE A 204 10.76 -8.67 -3.56
CA PHE A 204 10.55 -9.07 -2.17
C PHE A 204 9.92 -10.47 -2.06
N GLY A 205 10.12 -11.11 -0.92
CA GLY A 205 9.59 -12.45 -0.64
C GLY A 205 10.20 -13.54 -1.53
N SER A 206 9.83 -14.78 -1.24
CA SER A 206 10.14 -15.94 -2.07
C SER A 206 8.87 -16.78 -2.24
N ARG A 207 8.82 -17.68 -3.23
CA ARG A 207 7.70 -18.61 -3.36
C ARG A 207 7.41 -19.35 -2.06
N GLY A 208 8.46 -19.92 -1.43
CA GLY A 208 8.30 -20.70 -0.20
C GLY A 208 7.80 -19.87 0.99
N SER A 209 8.28 -18.62 1.12
CA SER A 209 7.81 -17.74 2.20
C SER A 209 6.36 -17.27 1.97
N LEU A 210 6.00 -16.99 0.72
CA LEU A 210 4.63 -16.66 0.33
C LEU A 210 3.67 -17.82 0.61
N GLU A 211 4.05 -19.05 0.25
CA GLU A 211 3.26 -20.26 0.53
C GLU A 211 3.07 -20.47 2.04
N ALA A 212 4.14 -20.30 2.84
CA ALA A 212 4.05 -20.42 4.29
C ALA A 212 3.11 -19.39 4.94
N ARG A 213 3.17 -18.13 4.48
CA ARG A 213 2.28 -17.06 4.96
C ARG A 213 0.84 -17.28 4.49
N THR A 214 0.65 -17.79 3.27
CA THR A 214 -0.66 -18.15 2.72
C THR A 214 -1.31 -19.24 3.56
N ALA A 215 -0.58 -20.29 3.92
CA ALA A 215 -1.07 -21.35 4.81
C ALA A 215 -1.54 -20.76 6.15
N THR A 216 -0.66 -19.97 6.79
CA THR A 216 -0.95 -19.28 8.06
C THR A 216 -2.26 -18.46 7.99
N LEU A 217 -2.44 -17.69 6.92
CA LEU A 217 -3.61 -16.82 6.73
C LEU A 217 -4.87 -17.59 6.33
N SER A 218 -4.72 -18.79 5.79
CA SER A 218 -5.82 -19.71 5.47
C SER A 218 -6.33 -20.46 6.71
N GLY A 219 -5.66 -20.35 7.86
CA GLY A 219 -5.95 -21.16 9.04
C GLY A 219 -5.54 -22.62 8.88
N ARG A 220 -4.55 -22.88 8.01
CA ARG A 220 -3.89 -24.19 7.81
C ARG A 220 -2.48 -24.14 8.36
#